data_AF-A0A9E3RBH7-F1
#
_entry.id   AF-A0A9E3RBH7-F1
#
_cell.length_a   1.000
_cell.length_b   1.000
_cell.length_c   1.000
_cell.angle_alpha   90.00
_cell.angle_beta   90.00
_cell.angle_gamma   90.00
#
_symmetry.space_group_name_H-M   'P 1'
#
loop_
_entity.id
_entity.type
_entity.pdbx_description
1 polymer ?
#
loop_
_entity_poly.entity_id
_entity_poly.type
_entity_poly.pdbx_seq_one_letter_code
_entity_poly.pdbx_strand_id
1 'polypeptide(L)'
;AQAGWPLRAVGVHNGSGYLPKDVNVAKAVLYTLMPAGSVIMVPDSFWNSEFWGAALFGAALRGARVLVIAPSYRSNSVDVFGTQLLTRELLARMLDARTRFAPALAAAGGLLQIGIYDSRIPTTDIPAKLTAVQETFAAEPWLRELFGFDPHVYEELDRLRAYIANVRTAPAGRDFERAPATKIHLKANLFASREAWTMMRLPSWGEMTWAFVSQRIVQVQDRPLAANAVDGVAEPTLDVGASEVQRWYASLAPAARERVVFYAVMGSQNQNARSMVMDAEDALVVAQWPSVIPYIDVVSLIGQSAWIADQEELDLLLPPMGPLRTWISHRARLAY
;
A
#
# COMPACT_ATOMS: atom_id res chain seq x y z
N ALA A 1 17.93 27.76 -13.11
CA ALA A 1 18.08 26.63 -12.17
C ALA A 1 16.75 26.42 -11.48
N GLN A 2 16.03 25.33 -11.78
CA GLN A 2 14.89 24.95 -10.95
C GLN A 2 15.44 24.63 -9.57
N ALA A 3 14.98 25.36 -8.55
CA ALA A 3 15.30 25.02 -7.18
C ALA A 3 14.78 23.60 -6.93
N GLY A 4 15.69 22.65 -6.70
CA GLY A 4 15.33 21.27 -6.43
C GLY A 4 14.34 21.20 -5.27
N TRP A 5 13.33 20.35 -5.42
CA TRP A 5 12.32 20.10 -4.38
C TRP A 5 13.00 19.66 -3.08
N PRO A 6 12.65 20.21 -1.91
CA PRO A 6 13.23 19.76 -0.66
C PRO A 6 12.74 18.35 -0.33
N LEU A 7 13.43 17.33 -0.84
CA LEU A 7 13.29 15.95 -0.41
C LEU A 7 13.86 15.84 1.00
N ARG A 8 13.04 15.40 1.95
CA ARG A 8 13.52 14.95 3.27
C ARG A 8 13.42 13.45 3.31
N ALA A 9 14.57 12.79 3.31
CA ALA A 9 14.65 11.34 3.42
C ALA A 9 15.67 10.97 4.50
N VAL A 10 15.36 9.91 5.26
CA VAL A 10 16.25 9.34 6.28
C VAL A 10 16.36 7.84 6.03
N GLY A 11 17.58 7.34 5.90
CA GLY A 11 17.86 5.91 5.94
C GLY A 11 17.84 5.41 7.38
N VAL A 12 17.13 4.32 7.63
CA VAL A 12 17.06 3.65 8.92
C VAL A 12 17.37 2.17 8.73
N HIS A 13 18.03 1.57 9.72
CA HIS A 13 18.58 0.22 9.59
C HIS A 13 18.28 -0.63 10.83
N ASN A 14 17.91 -1.89 10.60
CA ASN A 14 17.93 -2.92 11.61
C ASN A 14 19.26 -3.67 11.49
N GLY A 15 19.99 -3.81 12.60
CA GLY A 15 21.11 -4.75 12.68
C GLY A 15 20.61 -6.20 12.75
N SER A 16 21.45 -7.17 12.40
CA SER A 16 21.12 -8.60 12.49
C SER A 16 21.04 -9.09 13.94
N GLY A 17 20.23 -10.13 14.17
CA GLY A 17 19.95 -10.63 15.52
C GLY A 17 19.40 -9.54 16.43
N TYR A 18 19.82 -9.51 17.69
CA TYR A 18 19.33 -8.56 18.71
C TYR A 18 20.02 -7.18 18.67
N LEU A 19 20.70 -6.83 17.57
CA LEU A 19 21.25 -5.49 17.37
C LEU A 19 20.11 -4.45 17.22
N PRO A 20 20.42 -3.14 17.33
CA PRO A 20 19.42 -2.07 17.23
C PRO A 20 18.49 -2.22 16.02
N LYS A 21 17.22 -1.91 16.22
CA LYS A 21 16.15 -2.08 15.24
C LYS A 21 15.50 -0.75 14.86
N ASP A 22 16.25 0.15 14.22
CA ASP A 22 15.80 1.53 13.98
C ASP A 22 14.60 1.60 13.02
N VAL A 23 14.48 0.66 12.07
CA VAL A 23 13.30 0.53 11.21
C VAL A 23 12.06 0.21 12.05
N ASN A 24 12.19 -0.67 13.05
CA ASN A 24 11.09 -0.97 13.97
C ASN A 24 10.71 0.28 14.76
N VAL A 25 11.70 1.02 15.28
CA VAL A 25 11.44 2.25 16.05
C VAL A 25 10.71 3.27 15.20
N ALA A 26 11.17 3.52 13.97
CA ALA A 26 10.53 4.45 13.04
C ALA A 26 9.07 4.07 12.76
N LYS A 27 8.78 2.80 12.45
CA LYS A 27 7.41 2.32 12.22
C LYS A 27 6.55 2.39 13.48
N ALA A 28 7.08 1.99 14.64
CA ALA A 28 6.34 2.05 15.91
C ALA A 28 5.97 3.49 16.28
N VAL A 29 6.90 4.43 16.09
CA VAL A 29 6.65 5.88 16.25
C VAL A 29 5.51 6.32 15.34
N LEU A 30 5.56 6.00 14.04
CA LEU A 30 4.52 6.39 13.08
C LEU A 30 3.17 5.72 13.39
N TYR A 31 3.12 4.42 13.62
CA TYR A 31 1.86 3.74 14.00
C TYR A 31 1.26 4.28 15.30
N THR A 32 2.09 4.69 16.25
CA THR A 32 1.62 5.11 17.57
C THR A 32 1.22 6.58 17.61
N LEU A 33 1.98 7.45 16.93
CA LEU A 33 1.86 8.92 17.06
C LEU A 33 1.07 9.60 15.95
N MET A 34 0.68 8.91 14.87
CA MET A 34 -0.18 9.52 13.86
C MET A 34 -1.52 9.96 14.49
N PRO A 35 -1.94 11.23 14.29
CA PRO A 35 -3.11 11.79 14.96
C PRO A 35 -4.42 11.17 14.46
N ALA A 36 -5.51 11.36 15.22
CA ALA A 36 -6.84 10.96 14.78
C ALA A 36 -7.21 11.56 13.41
N GLY A 37 -7.90 10.78 12.58
CA GLY A 37 -8.22 11.10 11.19
C GLY A 37 -7.09 10.86 10.19
N SER A 38 -5.91 10.42 10.64
CA SER A 38 -4.82 10.02 9.73
C SER A 38 -5.17 8.77 8.96
N VAL A 39 -4.57 8.59 7.78
CA VAL A 39 -4.66 7.39 6.97
C VAL A 39 -3.32 6.65 7.00
N ILE A 40 -3.38 5.35 7.26
CA ILE A 40 -2.23 4.44 7.29
C ILE A 40 -2.51 3.28 6.34
N MET A 41 -1.66 3.08 5.34
CA MET A 41 -1.77 1.96 4.40
C MET A 41 -0.51 1.11 4.44
N VAL A 42 -0.67 -0.19 4.59
CA VAL A 42 0.43 -1.13 4.78
C VAL A 42 0.29 -2.32 3.83
N PRO A 43 0.70 -2.19 2.57
CA PRO A 43 0.92 -3.33 1.69
C PRO A 43 2.21 -4.06 2.08
N ASP A 44 2.10 -5.35 2.36
CA ASP A 44 3.25 -6.21 2.66
C ASP A 44 3.01 -7.65 2.16
N SER A 45 4.07 -8.29 1.66
CA SER A 45 4.08 -9.71 1.26
C SER A 45 3.96 -10.69 2.44
N PHE A 46 4.23 -10.25 3.67
CA PHE A 46 4.36 -11.06 4.87
C PHE A 46 3.66 -10.41 6.06
N TRP A 47 2.61 -11.04 6.56
CA TRP A 47 1.80 -10.51 7.66
C TRP A 47 1.71 -11.50 8.81
N ASN A 48 2.74 -11.65 9.64
CA ASN A 48 2.65 -12.60 10.77
C ASN A 48 3.12 -12.06 12.13
N SER A 49 3.36 -10.75 12.21
CA SER A 49 3.68 -10.08 13.46
C SER A 49 2.41 -9.60 14.18
N GLU A 50 2.07 -10.27 15.28
CA GLU A 50 1.00 -9.81 16.18
C GLU A 50 1.29 -8.43 16.76
N PHE A 51 2.56 -8.08 16.97
CA PHE A 51 2.95 -6.75 17.43
C PHE A 51 2.54 -5.66 16.43
N TRP A 52 2.83 -5.85 15.14
CA TRP A 52 2.45 -4.89 14.10
C TRP A 52 0.94 -4.82 13.89
N GLY A 53 0.27 -5.98 13.89
CA GLY A 53 -1.19 -6.04 13.85
C GLY A 53 -1.85 -5.28 15.02
N ALA A 54 -1.34 -5.47 16.24
CA ALA A 54 -1.83 -4.78 17.43
C ALA A 54 -1.54 -3.28 17.42
N ALA A 55 -0.35 -2.86 16.96
CA ALA A 55 -0.01 -1.43 16.85
C ALA A 55 -0.94 -0.69 15.88
N LEU A 56 -1.24 -1.32 14.74
CA LEU A 56 -2.15 -0.80 13.72
C LEU A 56 -3.60 -0.80 14.18
N PHE A 57 -4.06 -1.87 14.83
CA PHE A 57 -5.37 -1.89 15.46
C PHE A 57 -5.51 -0.81 16.54
N GLY A 58 -4.47 -0.62 17.35
CA GLY A 58 -4.40 0.47 18.32
C GLY A 58 -4.46 1.86 17.67
N ALA A 59 -3.81 2.05 16.52
CA ALA A 59 -3.93 3.28 15.73
C ALA A 59 -5.37 3.52 15.28
N ALA A 60 -6.06 2.47 14.79
CA ALA A 60 -7.45 2.56 14.42
C ALA A 60 -8.35 2.92 15.61
N LEU A 61 -8.13 2.32 16.79
CA LEU A 61 -8.86 2.67 18.02
C LEU A 61 -8.60 4.11 18.50
N ARG A 62 -7.48 4.74 18.11
CA ARG A 62 -7.20 6.16 18.35
C ARG A 62 -7.78 7.09 17.28
N GLY A 63 -8.53 6.55 16.31
CA GLY A 63 -9.20 7.32 15.27
C GLY A 63 -8.45 7.40 13.94
N ALA A 64 -7.37 6.65 13.75
CA ALA A 64 -6.75 6.53 12.43
C ALA A 64 -7.59 5.60 11.51
N ARG A 65 -7.43 5.77 10.20
CA ARG A 65 -8.03 4.93 9.17
C ARG A 65 -6.95 4.04 8.56
N VAL A 66 -7.00 2.75 8.89
CA VAL A 66 -5.92 1.79 8.66
C VAL A 66 -6.34 0.75 7.62
N LEU A 67 -5.53 0.60 6.58
CA LEU A 67 -5.68 -0.40 5.53
C LEU A 67 -4.50 -1.35 5.58
N VAL A 68 -4.77 -2.60 5.94
CA VAL A 68 -3.83 -3.71 5.89
C VAL A 68 -4.02 -4.44 4.57
N ILE A 69 -2.97 -4.61 3.78
CA ILE A 69 -3.04 -5.32 2.50
C ILE A 69 -2.03 -6.47 2.51
N ALA A 70 -2.53 -7.70 2.44
CA ALA A 70 -1.74 -8.93 2.38
C ALA A 70 -1.95 -9.63 1.02
N PRO A 71 -1.01 -10.44 0.52
CA PRO A 71 -1.24 -11.26 -0.66
C PRO A 71 -2.22 -12.40 -0.39
N SER A 72 -2.98 -12.79 -1.42
CA SER A 72 -3.59 -14.12 -1.50
C SER A 72 -2.51 -15.19 -1.69
N TYR A 73 -2.90 -16.47 -1.58
CA TYR A 73 -2.00 -17.58 -1.89
C TYR A 73 -1.38 -17.46 -3.30
N ARG A 74 -2.17 -17.02 -4.28
CA ARG A 74 -1.76 -16.91 -5.69
C ARG A 74 -0.85 -15.72 -5.95
N SER A 75 -1.19 -14.56 -5.39
CA SER A 75 -0.48 -13.30 -5.64
C SER A 75 0.68 -13.08 -4.67
N ASN A 76 1.00 -14.08 -3.86
CA ASN A 76 2.18 -14.07 -3.03
C ASN A 76 3.47 -14.25 -3.87
N SER A 77 4.46 -13.41 -3.58
CA SER A 77 5.78 -13.46 -4.20
C SER A 77 6.72 -14.48 -3.58
N VAL A 78 6.46 -14.92 -2.33
CA VAL A 78 7.39 -15.74 -1.57
C VAL A 78 6.73 -16.99 -0.99
N ASP A 79 7.06 -18.16 -1.55
CA ASP A 79 6.54 -19.45 -1.08
C ASP A 79 7.41 -20.03 0.03
N VAL A 80 7.19 -19.54 1.26
CA VAL A 80 7.88 -20.04 2.47
C VAL A 80 6.89 -20.76 3.36
N PHE A 81 7.28 -21.96 3.80
CA PHE A 81 6.42 -22.85 4.57
C PHE A 81 5.87 -22.17 5.82
N GLY A 82 4.55 -22.23 6.00
CA GLY A 82 3.87 -21.72 7.19
C GLY A 82 3.60 -20.23 7.20
N THR A 83 4.24 -19.43 6.35
CA THR A 83 4.02 -17.97 6.29
C THR A 83 2.55 -17.65 6.02
N GLN A 84 1.96 -18.27 5.00
CA GLN A 84 0.57 -18.00 4.62
C GLN A 84 -0.43 -18.42 5.69
N LEU A 85 -0.12 -19.48 6.44
CA LEU A 85 -0.92 -19.87 7.58
C LEU A 85 -0.87 -18.83 8.69
N LEU A 86 0.33 -18.37 9.07
CA LEU A 86 0.47 -17.36 10.12
C LEU A 86 -0.15 -16.03 9.70
N THR A 87 -0.08 -15.69 8.40
CA THR A 87 -0.84 -14.59 7.80
C THR A 87 -2.33 -14.74 8.00
N ARG A 88 -2.89 -15.88 7.60
CA ARG A 88 -4.31 -16.16 7.80
C ARG A 88 -4.72 -16.01 9.26
N GLU A 89 -3.96 -16.58 10.20
CA GLU A 89 -4.29 -16.48 11.64
C GLU A 89 -4.26 -15.03 12.16
N LEU A 90 -3.25 -14.24 11.78
CA LEU A 90 -3.18 -12.84 12.18
C LEU A 90 -4.38 -12.06 11.62
N LEU A 91 -4.66 -12.21 10.33
CA LEU A 91 -5.77 -11.50 9.69
C LEU A 91 -7.13 -11.93 10.28
N ALA A 92 -7.32 -13.21 10.58
CA ALA A 92 -8.51 -13.70 11.27
C ALA A 92 -8.69 -13.05 12.65
N ARG A 93 -7.61 -12.92 13.44
CA ARG A 93 -7.64 -12.21 14.73
C ARG A 93 -7.96 -10.73 14.56
N MET A 94 -7.42 -10.09 13.51
CA MET A 94 -7.71 -8.69 13.21
C MET A 94 -9.17 -8.48 12.74
N LEU A 95 -9.75 -9.41 11.98
CA LEU A 95 -11.17 -9.41 11.61
C LEU A 95 -12.07 -9.54 12.85
N ASP A 96 -11.79 -10.50 13.72
CA ASP A 96 -12.54 -10.69 14.96
C ASP A 96 -12.42 -9.44 15.86
N ALA A 97 -11.23 -8.85 15.98
CA ALA A 97 -11.01 -7.61 16.71
C ALA A 97 -11.80 -6.43 16.09
N ARG A 98 -11.75 -6.25 14.76
CA ARG A 98 -12.53 -5.22 14.06
C ARG A 98 -14.02 -5.34 14.39
N THR A 99 -14.56 -6.55 14.33
CA THR A 99 -15.98 -6.81 14.59
C THR A 99 -16.36 -6.55 16.04
N ARG A 100 -15.59 -7.08 17.02
CA ARG A 100 -15.88 -6.90 18.44
C ARG A 100 -15.76 -5.45 18.91
N PHE A 101 -14.83 -4.70 18.33
CA PHE A 101 -14.58 -3.31 18.69
C PHE A 101 -15.19 -2.30 17.71
N ALA A 102 -16.08 -2.73 16.81
CA ALA A 102 -16.74 -1.85 15.84
C ALA A 102 -17.37 -0.59 16.48
N PRO A 103 -18.06 -0.66 17.64
CA PRO A 103 -18.59 0.54 18.29
C PRO A 103 -17.49 1.51 18.76
N ALA A 104 -16.38 0.98 19.29
CA ALA A 104 -15.26 1.79 19.76
C ALA A 104 -14.49 2.44 18.59
N LEU A 105 -14.29 1.69 17.50
CA LEU A 105 -13.72 2.22 16.26
C LEU A 105 -14.57 3.36 15.71
N ALA A 106 -15.88 3.15 15.59
CA ALA A 106 -16.82 4.17 15.10
C ALA A 106 -16.83 5.42 15.99
N ALA A 107 -16.86 5.25 17.32
CA ALA A 107 -16.82 6.37 18.27
C ALA A 107 -15.53 7.19 18.18
N ALA A 108 -14.40 6.55 17.88
CA ALA A 108 -13.12 7.23 17.67
C ALA A 108 -12.97 7.85 16.27
N GLY A 109 -13.90 7.59 15.34
CA GLY A 109 -13.75 7.91 13.91
C GLY A 109 -12.68 7.07 13.20
N GLY A 110 -12.32 5.93 13.80
CA GLY A 110 -11.34 4.99 13.31
C GLY A 110 -11.90 4.02 12.28
N LEU A 111 -10.99 3.46 11.48
CA LEU A 111 -11.30 2.44 10.49
C LEU A 111 -10.18 1.39 10.50
N LEU A 112 -10.55 0.12 10.47
CA LEU A 112 -9.63 -0.96 10.16
C LEU A 112 -10.20 -1.76 8.99
N GLN A 113 -9.48 -1.78 7.87
CA GLN A 113 -9.85 -2.58 6.70
C GLN A 113 -8.73 -3.54 6.34
N ILE A 114 -9.13 -4.76 6.00
CA ILE A 114 -8.24 -5.86 5.68
C ILE A 114 -8.50 -6.22 4.22
N GLY A 115 -7.51 -5.97 3.38
CA GLY A 115 -7.51 -6.28 1.96
C GLY A 115 -6.61 -7.48 1.68
N ILE A 116 -7.07 -8.35 0.78
CA ILE A 116 -6.28 -9.44 0.23
C ILE A 116 -6.03 -9.13 -1.25
N TYR A 117 -4.78 -8.82 -1.59
CA TYR A 117 -4.34 -8.64 -2.96
C TYR A 117 -4.39 -9.99 -3.70
N ASP A 118 -5.36 -10.16 -4.59
CA ASP A 118 -5.61 -11.40 -5.33
C ASP A 118 -5.71 -11.19 -6.86
N SER A 119 -4.87 -10.28 -7.38
CA SER A 119 -4.93 -9.86 -8.77
C SER A 119 -4.72 -11.01 -9.77
N ARG A 120 -5.60 -11.05 -10.78
CA ARG A 120 -5.49 -11.89 -12.00
C ARG A 120 -4.99 -11.10 -13.20
N ILE A 121 -4.64 -9.85 -12.98
CA ILE A 121 -4.33 -8.90 -14.03
C ILE A 121 -2.80 -8.92 -14.22
N PRO A 122 -2.30 -9.10 -15.46
CA PRO A 122 -0.89 -9.00 -15.77
C PRO A 122 -0.30 -7.63 -15.40
N THR A 123 0.99 -7.58 -15.08
CA THR A 123 1.65 -6.32 -14.71
C THR A 123 1.58 -5.28 -15.83
N THR A 124 1.57 -5.75 -17.08
CA THR A 124 1.56 -4.95 -18.30
C THR A 124 0.16 -4.51 -18.75
N ASP A 125 -0.91 -5.03 -18.15
CA ASP A 125 -2.28 -4.72 -18.54
C ASP A 125 -2.82 -3.51 -17.76
N ILE A 126 -2.36 -2.32 -18.17
CA ILE A 126 -2.76 -1.04 -17.56
C ILE A 126 -4.27 -0.78 -17.70
N PRO A 127 -4.93 -1.02 -18.86
CA PRO A 127 -6.37 -0.87 -18.98
C PRO A 127 -7.17 -1.72 -17.98
N ALA A 128 -6.82 -3.01 -17.81
CA ALA A 128 -7.51 -3.87 -16.86
C ALA A 128 -7.31 -3.40 -15.41
N LYS A 129 -6.12 -2.91 -15.05
CA LYS A 129 -5.87 -2.34 -13.70
C LYS A 129 -6.75 -1.12 -13.42
N LEU A 130 -6.92 -0.24 -14.41
CA LEU A 130 -7.79 0.94 -14.26
C LEU A 130 -9.25 0.51 -14.05
N THR A 131 -9.72 -0.47 -14.84
CA THR A 131 -11.07 -1.05 -14.65
C THR A 131 -11.23 -1.63 -13.25
N ALA A 132 -10.26 -2.38 -12.75
CA ALA A 132 -10.31 -2.97 -11.41
C ALA A 132 -10.41 -1.90 -10.30
N VAL A 133 -9.68 -0.78 -10.43
CA VAL A 133 -9.80 0.37 -9.52
C VAL A 133 -11.22 0.91 -9.50
N GLN A 134 -11.82 1.14 -10.66
CA GLN A 134 -13.18 1.68 -10.74
C GLN A 134 -14.22 0.71 -10.16
N GLU A 135 -14.13 -0.57 -10.52
CA GLU A 135 -15.04 -1.62 -10.03
C GLU A 135 -14.94 -1.76 -8.52
N THR A 136 -13.73 -1.81 -7.97
CA THR A 136 -13.51 -1.90 -6.52
C THR A 136 -14.02 -0.67 -5.79
N PHE A 137 -13.74 0.54 -6.29
CA PHE A 137 -14.30 1.76 -5.68
C PHE A 137 -15.83 1.83 -5.81
N ALA A 138 -16.44 1.21 -6.82
CA ALA A 138 -17.90 1.11 -6.93
C ALA A 138 -18.49 0.08 -5.95
N ALA A 139 -17.82 -1.06 -5.77
CA ALA A 139 -18.23 -2.13 -4.89
C ALA A 139 -18.07 -1.77 -3.40
N GLU A 140 -17.11 -0.90 -3.07
CA GLU A 140 -16.74 -0.53 -1.70
C GLU A 140 -17.05 0.95 -1.40
N PRO A 141 -18.28 1.30 -0.93
CA PRO A 141 -18.65 2.70 -0.67
C PRO A 141 -17.73 3.42 0.32
N TRP A 142 -17.18 2.69 1.30
CA TRP A 142 -16.25 3.24 2.27
C TRP A 142 -14.92 3.69 1.64
N LEU A 143 -14.50 3.11 0.51
CA LEU A 143 -13.32 3.59 -0.23
C LEU A 143 -13.61 4.96 -0.85
N ARG A 144 -14.80 5.15 -1.43
CA ARG A 144 -15.22 6.47 -1.95
C ARG A 144 -15.30 7.50 -0.84
N GLU A 145 -15.82 7.13 0.33
CA GLU A 145 -15.84 8.02 1.49
C GLU A 145 -14.43 8.34 2.00
N LEU A 146 -13.54 7.33 2.06
CA LEU A 146 -12.18 7.48 2.54
C LEU A 146 -11.39 8.43 1.66
N PHE A 147 -11.31 8.16 0.35
CA PHE A 147 -10.55 8.97 -0.59
C PHE A 147 -11.25 10.30 -0.85
N GLY A 148 -12.59 10.31 -0.91
CA GLY A 148 -13.37 11.52 -1.13
C GLY A 148 -12.96 12.26 -2.40
N PHE A 149 -12.58 11.52 -3.45
CA PHE A 149 -12.24 12.11 -4.74
C PHE A 149 -13.39 13.01 -5.21
N ASP A 150 -13.03 14.13 -5.83
CA ASP A 150 -14.01 14.99 -6.50
C ASP A 150 -14.77 14.17 -7.56
N PRO A 151 -16.10 14.32 -7.73
CA PRO A 151 -16.86 13.60 -8.75
C PRO A 151 -16.24 13.65 -10.15
N HIS A 152 -15.61 14.77 -10.51
CA HIS A 152 -14.92 14.94 -11.78
C HIS A 152 -13.76 13.96 -11.98
N VAL A 153 -13.10 13.52 -10.90
CA VAL A 153 -12.03 12.52 -10.98
C VAL A 153 -12.57 11.21 -11.53
N TYR A 154 -13.76 10.77 -11.10
CA TYR A 154 -14.35 9.53 -11.60
C TYR A 154 -14.73 9.64 -13.08
N GLU A 155 -15.23 10.80 -13.52
CA GLU A 155 -15.50 11.07 -14.94
C GLU A 155 -14.21 11.02 -15.78
N GLU A 156 -13.11 11.57 -15.26
CA GLU A 156 -11.80 11.51 -15.91
C GLU A 156 -11.25 10.09 -15.98
N LEU A 157 -11.44 9.26 -14.94
CA LEU A 157 -11.08 7.85 -14.99
C LEU A 157 -11.88 7.09 -16.06
N ASP A 158 -13.16 7.39 -16.23
CA ASP A 158 -14.00 6.80 -17.29
C ASP A 158 -13.51 7.21 -18.68
N ARG A 159 -13.17 8.49 -18.88
CA ARG A 159 -12.58 8.98 -20.12
C ARG A 159 -11.23 8.34 -20.41
N LEU A 160 -10.37 8.25 -19.40
CA LEU A 160 -9.05 7.62 -19.51
C LEU A 160 -9.19 6.15 -19.90
N ARG A 161 -10.13 5.42 -19.29
CA ARG A 161 -10.41 4.01 -19.63
C ARG A 161 -10.82 3.87 -21.10
N ALA A 162 -11.73 4.72 -21.57
CA ALA A 162 -12.13 4.71 -22.98
C ALA A 162 -10.96 5.03 -23.91
N TYR A 163 -10.09 5.97 -23.54
CA TYR A 163 -8.90 6.33 -24.30
C TYR A 163 -7.89 5.18 -24.40
N ILE A 164 -7.65 4.46 -23.29
CA ILE A 164 -6.64 3.39 -23.25
C ILE A 164 -7.18 2.01 -23.63
N ALA A 165 -8.48 1.86 -23.92
CA ALA A 165 -9.10 0.57 -24.21
C ALA A 165 -8.44 -0.21 -25.36
N ASN A 166 -7.85 0.50 -26.32
CA ASN A 166 -7.18 -0.07 -27.49
C ASN A 166 -5.64 -0.08 -27.38
N VAL A 167 -5.08 0.31 -26.23
CA VAL A 167 -3.64 0.27 -26.00
C VAL A 167 -3.20 -1.18 -26.00
N ARG A 168 -2.28 -1.53 -26.92
CA ARG A 168 -1.77 -2.89 -27.04
C ARG A 168 -1.09 -3.30 -25.73
N THR A 169 -1.56 -4.40 -25.15
CA THR A 169 -0.89 -5.05 -24.03
C THR A 169 0.31 -5.83 -24.54
N ALA A 170 1.46 -5.68 -23.89
CA ALA A 170 2.60 -6.52 -24.20
C ALA A 170 2.24 -7.99 -23.89
N PRO A 171 2.52 -8.95 -24.79
CA PRO A 171 2.10 -10.33 -24.62
C PRO A 171 2.68 -10.94 -23.34
N ALA A 172 1.87 -11.77 -22.66
CA ALA A 172 2.31 -12.56 -21.52
C ALA A 172 3.50 -13.45 -21.90
N GLY A 173 4.38 -13.71 -20.93
CA GLY A 173 5.68 -14.32 -21.13
C GLY A 173 6.19 -14.95 -19.85
N ARG A 174 7.34 -15.63 -19.91
CA ARG A 174 7.91 -16.34 -18.75
C ARG A 174 8.61 -15.43 -17.73
N ASP A 175 8.77 -14.16 -18.04
CA ASP A 175 9.35 -13.16 -17.14
C ASP A 175 8.34 -12.72 -16.07
N PHE A 176 8.80 -12.30 -14.89
CA PHE A 176 7.93 -11.92 -13.78
C PHE A 176 7.00 -10.76 -14.14
N GLU A 177 7.46 -9.81 -14.98
CA GLU A 177 6.64 -8.70 -15.47
C GLU A 177 5.57 -9.15 -16.47
N ARG A 178 5.72 -10.32 -17.08
CA ARG A 178 4.78 -10.89 -18.05
C ARG A 178 4.04 -12.12 -17.54
N ALA A 179 4.14 -12.38 -16.23
CA ALA A 179 3.40 -13.43 -15.58
C ALA A 179 1.88 -13.20 -15.73
N PRO A 180 1.07 -14.27 -15.86
CA PRO A 180 -0.37 -14.16 -16.06
C PRO A 180 -1.11 -13.54 -14.87
N ALA A 181 -0.46 -13.48 -13.70
CA ALA A 181 -0.97 -12.81 -12.51
C ALA A 181 0.17 -12.03 -11.85
N THR A 182 -0.16 -10.84 -11.35
CA THR A 182 0.77 -10.01 -10.59
C THR A 182 0.97 -10.57 -9.19
N LYS A 183 2.22 -10.52 -8.74
CA LYS A 183 2.60 -10.85 -7.37
C LYS A 183 3.02 -9.58 -6.64
N ILE A 184 2.67 -9.46 -5.38
CA ILE A 184 3.12 -8.34 -4.54
C ILE A 184 4.42 -8.72 -3.84
N HIS A 185 5.49 -7.99 -4.13
CA HIS A 185 6.78 -8.03 -3.41
C HIS A 185 7.14 -6.61 -2.96
N LEU A 186 6.15 -5.90 -2.41
CA LEU A 186 6.26 -4.54 -1.90
C LEU A 186 6.22 -4.58 -0.38
N LYS A 187 7.06 -3.78 0.26
CA LYS A 187 7.10 -3.58 1.71
C LYS A 187 7.07 -2.09 1.94
N ALA A 188 5.87 -1.55 2.01
CA ALA A 188 5.66 -0.12 2.09
C ALA A 188 4.69 0.24 3.21
N ASN A 189 4.89 1.41 3.79
CA ASN A 189 4.01 1.98 4.80
C ASN A 189 3.78 3.43 4.45
N LEU A 190 2.53 3.77 4.15
CA LEU A 190 2.13 5.11 3.77
C LEU A 190 1.34 5.74 4.90
N PHE A 191 1.68 6.98 5.22
CA PHE A 191 1.10 7.75 6.31
C PHE A 191 0.71 9.14 5.82
N ALA A 192 -0.54 9.51 6.04
CA ALA A 192 -1.02 10.86 5.80
C ALA A 192 -1.83 11.32 7.01
N SER A 193 -1.51 12.49 7.58
CA SER A 193 -2.40 13.16 8.55
C SER A 193 -3.76 13.46 7.93
N ARG A 194 -4.76 13.73 8.76
CA ARG A 194 -6.08 14.18 8.30
C ARG A 194 -5.99 15.39 7.36
N GLU A 195 -5.21 16.40 7.73
CA GLU A 195 -4.99 17.60 6.92
C GLU A 195 -4.33 17.24 5.60
N ALA A 196 -3.29 16.40 5.62
CA ALA A 196 -2.61 15.90 4.44
C ALA A 196 -3.56 15.14 3.49
N TRP A 197 -4.43 14.31 4.05
CA TRP A 197 -5.37 13.49 3.30
C TRP A 197 -6.43 14.30 2.53
N THR A 198 -6.67 15.57 2.89
CA THR A 198 -7.55 16.46 2.12
C THR A 198 -7.10 16.66 0.67
N MET A 199 -5.82 16.43 0.38
CA MET A 199 -5.27 16.44 -0.97
C MET A 199 -5.95 15.42 -1.90
N MET A 200 -6.52 14.33 -1.37
CA MET A 200 -7.30 13.37 -2.17
C MET A 200 -8.56 14.00 -2.78
N ARG A 201 -9.02 15.14 -2.27
CA ARG A 201 -10.21 15.85 -2.79
C ARG A 201 -9.90 16.78 -3.97
N LEU A 202 -8.65 16.86 -4.41
CA LEU A 202 -8.29 17.74 -5.50
C LEU A 202 -8.88 17.23 -6.83
N PRO A 203 -9.58 18.07 -7.61
CA PRO A 203 -10.09 17.66 -8.92
C PRO A 203 -8.97 17.30 -9.90
N SER A 204 -7.76 17.84 -9.68
CA SER A 204 -6.57 17.54 -10.47
C SER A 204 -6.09 16.08 -10.37
N TRP A 205 -6.65 15.26 -9.46
CA TRP A 205 -6.41 13.82 -9.46
C TRP A 205 -6.72 13.14 -10.78
N GLY A 206 -7.70 13.64 -11.54
CA GLY A 206 -7.93 13.19 -12.92
C GLY A 206 -6.68 13.38 -13.77
N GLU A 207 -6.23 14.63 -13.93
CA GLU A 207 -5.06 15.01 -14.73
C GLU A 207 -3.77 14.31 -14.27
N MET A 208 -3.54 14.21 -12.95
CA MET A 208 -2.40 13.50 -12.39
C MET A 208 -2.42 12.01 -12.77
N THR A 209 -3.60 11.38 -12.72
CA THR A 209 -3.76 9.97 -13.10
C THR A 209 -3.54 9.78 -14.60
N TRP A 210 -4.03 10.69 -15.44
CA TRP A 210 -3.74 10.67 -16.89
C TRP A 210 -2.24 10.72 -17.18
N ALA A 211 -1.52 11.65 -16.55
CA ALA A 211 -0.07 11.79 -16.73
C ALA A 211 0.68 10.54 -16.27
N PHE A 212 0.32 10.02 -15.10
CA PHE A 212 0.90 8.79 -14.55
C PHE A 212 0.64 7.58 -15.45
N VAL A 213 -0.61 7.33 -15.84
CA VAL A 213 -1.00 6.19 -16.67
C VAL A 213 -0.34 6.24 -18.05
N SER A 214 -0.30 7.41 -18.69
CA SER A 214 0.37 7.59 -19.98
C SER A 214 1.85 7.22 -19.90
N GLN A 215 2.55 7.65 -18.85
CA GLN A 215 3.95 7.29 -18.64
C GLN A 215 4.12 5.80 -18.32
N ARG A 216 3.22 5.20 -17.53
CA ARG A 216 3.26 3.76 -17.24
C ARG A 216 3.07 2.92 -18.50
N ILE A 217 2.22 3.35 -19.43
CA ILE A 217 2.05 2.69 -20.73
C ILE A 217 3.36 2.73 -21.51
N VAL A 218 3.98 3.90 -21.65
CA VAL A 218 5.28 4.07 -22.31
C VAL A 218 6.34 3.20 -21.64
N GLN A 219 6.43 3.23 -20.31
CA GLN A 219 7.41 2.42 -19.57
C GLN A 219 7.26 0.92 -19.81
N VAL A 220 6.02 0.42 -19.85
CA VAL A 220 5.73 -1.00 -20.09
C VAL A 220 5.99 -1.39 -21.55
N GLN A 221 5.84 -0.46 -22.49
CA GLN A 221 6.03 -0.70 -23.91
C GLN A 221 7.49 -0.56 -24.36
N ASP A 222 8.23 0.40 -23.79
CA ASP A 222 9.55 0.81 -24.28
C ASP A 222 10.72 0.29 -23.44
N ARG A 223 10.51 -0.19 -22.19
CA ARG A 223 11.64 -0.67 -21.38
C ARG A 223 12.17 -2.02 -21.89
N PRO A 224 13.49 -2.15 -22.15
CA PRO A 224 14.12 -3.46 -22.23
C PRO A 224 13.96 -4.16 -20.87
N LEU A 225 13.51 -5.41 -20.95
CA LEU A 225 13.10 -6.28 -19.86
C LEU A 225 14.31 -6.67 -19.00
N ALA A 226 14.62 -5.90 -17.95
CA ALA A 226 15.37 -6.33 -16.76
C ALA A 226 15.62 -5.14 -15.83
N ALA A 227 15.80 -5.44 -14.54
CA ALA A 227 16.29 -4.54 -13.49
C ALA A 227 17.65 -3.87 -13.78
N ASN A 228 18.33 -4.23 -14.88
CA ASN A 228 19.61 -3.66 -15.32
C ASN A 228 19.46 -2.44 -16.25
N ALA A 229 18.25 -2.01 -16.59
CA ALA A 229 18.01 -0.87 -17.48
C ALA A 229 17.96 0.49 -16.74
N VAL A 230 18.79 0.67 -15.70
CA VAL A 230 18.96 1.99 -15.04
C VAL A 230 20.04 2.81 -15.77
N ASP A 231 20.93 2.16 -16.53
CA ASP A 231 21.94 2.86 -17.32
C ASP A 231 21.34 3.41 -18.62
N GLY A 232 21.31 4.74 -18.73
CA GLY A 232 21.07 5.45 -20.00
C GLY A 232 19.60 5.73 -20.35
N VAL A 233 18.64 5.27 -19.56
CA VAL A 233 17.25 5.75 -19.66
C VAL A 233 17.15 6.97 -18.77
N ALA A 234 16.83 8.14 -19.34
CA ALA A 234 16.49 9.31 -18.51
C ALA A 234 15.41 8.85 -17.54
N GLU A 235 15.72 8.83 -16.23
CA GLU A 235 14.70 8.56 -15.23
C GLU A 235 13.56 9.53 -15.54
N PRO A 236 12.31 9.06 -15.73
CA PRO A 236 11.20 9.97 -15.72
C PRO A 236 11.25 10.60 -14.33
N THR A 237 11.77 11.84 -14.26
CA THR A 237 11.71 12.69 -13.08
C THR A 237 10.22 12.94 -12.87
N LEU A 238 9.60 12.00 -12.16
CA LEU A 238 8.17 11.93 -11.91
C LEU A 238 7.84 13.07 -10.96
N ASP A 239 7.53 14.22 -11.52
CA ASP A 239 6.96 15.35 -10.79
C ASP A 239 5.45 15.46 -11.09
N VAL A 240 4.81 14.30 -11.30
CA VAL A 240 3.37 14.21 -11.58
C VAL A 240 2.59 14.81 -10.42
N GLY A 241 1.88 15.90 -10.68
CA GLY A 241 1.04 16.56 -9.69
C GLY A 241 1.74 17.50 -8.74
N ALA A 242 3.04 17.76 -8.94
CA ALA A 242 3.82 18.50 -7.96
C ALA A 242 3.42 19.96 -7.83
N SER A 243 3.17 20.61 -8.96
CA SER A 243 2.56 21.93 -8.99
C SER A 243 1.20 21.95 -8.29
N GLU A 244 0.38 20.92 -8.48
CA GLU A 244 -0.95 20.83 -7.87
C GLU A 244 -0.87 20.74 -6.36
N VAL A 245 0.04 19.92 -5.86
CA VAL A 245 0.18 19.72 -4.43
C VAL A 245 0.90 20.89 -3.77
N GLN A 246 1.80 21.59 -4.45
CA GLN A 246 2.28 22.88 -3.98
C GLN A 246 1.16 23.90 -3.88
N ARG A 247 0.31 24.01 -4.92
CA ARG A 247 -0.83 24.95 -4.93
C ARG A 247 -1.81 24.63 -3.81
N TRP A 248 -2.11 23.35 -3.60
CA TRP A 248 -2.92 22.89 -2.48
C TRP A 248 -2.27 23.23 -1.13
N TYR A 249 -1.01 22.90 -0.93
CA TYR A 249 -0.33 23.18 0.34
C TYR A 249 -0.26 24.69 0.62
N ALA A 250 -0.02 25.50 -0.41
CA ALA A 250 -0.03 26.96 -0.34
C ALA A 250 -1.43 27.56 -0.19
N SER A 251 -2.50 26.83 -0.49
CA SER A 251 -3.88 27.30 -0.25
C SER A 251 -4.35 27.03 1.18
N LEU A 252 -3.72 26.08 1.89
CA LEU A 252 -4.04 25.81 3.29
C LEU A 252 -3.73 27.02 4.19
N ALA A 253 -4.55 27.22 5.21
CA ALA A 253 -4.25 28.19 6.28
C ALA A 253 -2.95 27.81 7.02
N PRO A 254 -2.18 28.78 7.56
CA PRO A 254 -0.90 28.51 8.21
C PRO A 254 -0.96 27.41 9.29
N ALA A 255 -1.96 27.46 10.17
CA ALA A 255 -2.14 26.45 11.21
C ALA A 255 -2.43 25.04 10.65
N ALA A 256 -3.09 24.94 9.49
CA ALA A 256 -3.35 23.65 8.84
C ALA A 256 -2.06 23.08 8.21
N ARG A 257 -1.21 23.93 7.63
CA ARG A 257 0.08 23.53 7.05
C ARG A 257 0.99 22.87 8.08
N GLU A 258 1.02 23.39 9.31
CA GLU A 258 1.82 22.82 10.42
C GLU A 258 1.38 21.39 10.80
N ARG A 259 0.14 21.00 10.47
CA ARG A 259 -0.40 19.67 10.75
C ARG A 259 -0.31 18.72 9.55
N VAL A 260 0.17 19.19 8.39
CA VAL A 260 0.37 18.33 7.22
C VAL A 260 1.55 17.41 7.44
N VAL A 261 1.24 16.15 7.66
CA VAL A 261 2.22 15.05 7.76
C VAL A 261 2.01 14.08 6.60
N PHE A 262 3.06 13.86 5.83
CA PHE A 262 3.17 12.76 4.87
C PHE A 262 4.47 12.00 5.13
N TYR A 263 4.36 10.67 5.24
CA TYR A 263 5.51 9.78 5.23
C TYR A 263 5.26 8.58 4.33
N ALA A 264 6.32 8.11 3.68
CA ALA A 264 6.40 6.82 3.05
C ALA A 264 7.63 6.10 3.59
N VAL A 265 7.45 4.91 4.15
CA VAL A 265 8.55 4.02 4.53
C VAL A 265 8.59 2.89 3.52
N MET A 266 9.70 2.79 2.80
CA MET A 266 9.92 1.75 1.77
C MET A 266 11.25 1.07 2.03
N GLY A 267 11.29 -0.25 1.97
CA GLY A 267 12.51 -0.98 2.30
C GLY A 267 12.39 -2.50 2.18
N SER A 268 13.29 -3.20 2.87
CA SER A 268 13.37 -4.66 2.93
C SER A 268 12.56 -5.27 4.07
N GLN A 269 12.15 -4.47 5.06
CA GLN A 269 11.48 -4.97 6.26
C GLN A 269 10.02 -5.42 6.03
N ASN A 270 9.74 -6.68 6.34
CA ASN A 270 8.39 -7.27 6.33
C ASN A 270 7.57 -6.99 7.61
N GLN A 271 6.25 -7.22 7.55
CA GLN A 271 5.37 -7.28 8.74
C GLN A 271 5.36 -8.67 9.42
N ASN A 272 6.52 -9.33 9.50
CA ASN A 272 6.69 -10.62 10.16
C ASN A 272 7.50 -10.53 11.46
N ALA A 273 7.45 -11.59 12.28
CA ALA A 273 8.20 -11.66 13.53
C ALA A 273 9.72 -11.72 13.30
N ARG A 274 10.15 -12.31 12.19
CA ARG A 274 11.57 -12.48 11.86
C ARG A 274 12.26 -11.16 11.49
N SER A 275 11.67 -10.33 10.63
CA SER A 275 12.16 -8.98 10.31
C SER A 275 12.16 -8.06 11.53
N MET A 276 11.25 -8.29 12.47
CA MET A 276 11.21 -7.56 13.74
C MET A 276 12.39 -7.91 14.66
N VAL A 277 12.77 -9.19 14.74
CA VAL A 277 13.70 -9.68 15.78
C VAL A 277 15.08 -10.05 15.23
N MET A 278 15.16 -10.72 14.09
CA MET A 278 16.36 -11.43 13.63
C MET A 278 17.02 -10.79 12.41
N ASP A 279 16.24 -10.33 11.43
CA ASP A 279 16.83 -9.90 10.17
C ASP A 279 17.49 -8.51 10.28
N ALA A 280 18.55 -8.35 9.48
CA ALA A 280 19.06 -7.03 9.14
C ALA A 280 18.21 -6.48 8.00
N GLU A 281 17.72 -5.26 8.16
CA GLU A 281 16.76 -4.64 7.25
C GLU A 281 17.16 -3.18 7.06
N ASP A 282 16.77 -2.62 5.94
CA ASP A 282 17.01 -1.26 5.54
C ASP A 282 15.71 -0.65 5.02
N ALA A 283 15.46 0.60 5.40
CA ALA A 283 14.32 1.35 4.88
C ALA A 283 14.67 2.82 4.70
N LEU A 284 14.06 3.40 3.69
CA LEU A 284 14.04 4.84 3.45
C LEU A 284 12.72 5.40 3.98
N VAL A 285 12.81 6.33 4.92
CA VAL A 285 11.67 7.14 5.37
C VAL A 285 11.70 8.44 4.57
N VAL A 286 10.77 8.58 3.64
CA VAL A 286 10.59 9.78 2.83
C VAL A 286 9.46 10.61 3.43
N ALA A 287 9.69 11.91 3.57
CA ALA A 287 8.70 12.87 4.06
C ALA A 287 8.33 13.89 2.98
N GLN A 288 7.21 14.59 3.20
CA GLN A 288 6.74 15.68 2.33
C GLN A 288 6.36 15.20 0.92
N TRP A 289 6.31 16.11 -0.05
CA TRP A 289 5.75 15.88 -1.38
C TRP A 289 6.21 14.58 -2.07
N PRO A 290 7.51 14.24 -2.12
CA PRO A 290 7.94 13.01 -2.80
C PRO A 290 7.34 11.72 -2.22
N SER A 291 6.87 11.74 -0.97
CA SER A 291 6.18 10.60 -0.36
C SER A 291 4.76 10.38 -0.88
N VAL A 292 4.18 11.31 -1.65
CA VAL A 292 2.84 11.21 -2.22
C VAL A 292 2.80 10.37 -3.50
N ILE A 293 3.89 10.35 -4.28
CA ILE A 293 3.94 9.62 -5.56
C ILE A 293 3.57 8.13 -5.38
N PRO A 294 4.07 7.40 -4.37
CA PRO A 294 3.64 6.03 -4.08
C PRO A 294 2.14 5.83 -3.84
N TYR A 295 1.38 6.88 -3.49
CA TYR A 295 -0.06 6.76 -3.27
C TYR A 295 -0.82 6.47 -4.58
N ILE A 296 -0.33 6.97 -5.73
CA ILE A 296 -0.93 6.67 -7.04
C ILE A 296 -0.79 5.16 -7.33
N ASP A 297 0.38 4.59 -7.06
CA ASP A 297 0.62 3.15 -7.17
C ASP A 297 -0.25 2.34 -6.19
N VAL A 298 -0.39 2.81 -4.96
CA VAL A 298 -1.20 2.12 -3.95
C VAL A 298 -2.70 2.14 -4.28
N VAL A 299 -3.23 3.17 -4.95
CA VAL A 299 -4.61 3.14 -5.46
C VAL A 299 -4.82 1.95 -6.41
N SER A 300 -3.83 1.63 -7.24
CA SER A 300 -3.89 0.43 -8.09
C SER A 300 -3.86 -0.87 -7.30
N LEU A 301 -3.10 -0.95 -6.20
CA LEU A 301 -3.10 -2.12 -5.30
C LEU A 301 -4.43 -2.27 -4.58
N ILE A 302 -5.00 -1.18 -4.08
CA ILE A 302 -6.34 -1.13 -3.46
C ILE A 302 -7.39 -1.63 -4.43
N GLY A 303 -7.35 -1.16 -5.68
CA GLY A 303 -8.27 -1.54 -6.75
C GLY A 303 -8.18 -3.00 -7.18
N GLN A 304 -7.10 -3.70 -6.81
CA GLN A 304 -6.87 -5.11 -7.14
C GLN A 304 -6.97 -6.02 -5.91
N SER A 305 -7.37 -5.46 -4.77
CA SER A 305 -7.54 -6.19 -3.51
C SER A 305 -9.00 -6.52 -3.27
N ALA A 306 -9.27 -7.72 -2.78
CA ALA A 306 -10.56 -8.07 -2.20
C ALA A 306 -10.61 -7.58 -0.75
N TRP A 307 -11.61 -6.78 -0.40
CA TRP A 307 -11.76 -6.21 0.95
C TRP A 307 -12.66 -7.08 1.79
N ILE A 308 -12.05 -7.89 2.66
CA ILE A 308 -12.77 -8.99 3.30
C ILE A 308 -13.62 -8.54 4.49
N ALA A 309 -14.87 -9.01 4.53
CA ALA A 309 -15.85 -8.74 5.57
C ALA A 309 -15.78 -9.76 6.71
N ASP A 310 -15.51 -11.03 6.39
CA ASP A 310 -15.63 -12.13 7.32
C ASP A 310 -14.59 -13.24 7.12
N GLN A 311 -14.73 -14.30 7.94
CA GLN A 311 -13.83 -15.44 7.94
C GLN A 311 -13.97 -16.34 6.70
N GLU A 312 -15.17 -16.40 6.09
CA GLU A 312 -15.41 -17.23 4.92
C GLU A 312 -14.67 -16.68 3.70
N GLU A 313 -14.75 -15.37 3.49
CA GLU A 313 -13.98 -14.70 2.43
C GLU A 313 -12.47 -14.82 2.64
N LEU A 314 -12.00 -14.72 3.89
CA LEU A 314 -10.60 -14.98 4.22
C LEU A 314 -10.19 -16.41 3.86
N ASP A 315 -11.00 -17.41 4.20
CA ASP A 315 -10.70 -18.82 3.97
C ASP A 315 -10.72 -19.18 2.48
N LEU A 316 -11.49 -18.46 1.66
CA LEU A 316 -11.45 -18.62 0.20
C LEU A 316 -10.11 -18.17 -0.41
N LEU A 317 -9.52 -17.10 0.12
CA LEU A 317 -8.30 -16.50 -0.43
C LEU A 317 -7.01 -17.01 0.24
N LEU A 318 -7.12 -17.41 1.51
CA LEU A 318 -6.08 -17.98 2.35
C LEU A 318 -6.64 -19.20 3.10
N PRO A 319 -6.65 -20.39 2.47
CA PRO A 319 -7.28 -21.57 3.05
C PRO A 319 -6.62 -22.03 4.36
N PRO A 320 -7.41 -22.56 5.32
CA PRO A 320 -6.87 -23.15 6.54
C PRO A 320 -6.00 -24.37 6.22
N MET A 321 -5.01 -24.62 7.07
CA MET A 321 -4.14 -25.79 6.99
C MET A 321 -4.43 -26.78 8.13
N GLY A 322 -4.06 -28.04 7.92
CA GLY A 322 -4.27 -29.10 8.92
C GLY A 322 -3.43 -28.90 10.21
N PRO A 323 -3.87 -29.48 11.35
CA PRO A 323 -3.30 -29.21 12.67
C PRO A 323 -1.79 -29.41 12.80
N LEU A 324 -1.24 -30.43 12.14
CA LEU A 324 0.20 -30.71 12.16
C LEU A 324 1.00 -29.57 11.51
N ARG A 325 0.56 -29.08 10.33
CA ARG A 325 1.22 -27.97 9.65
C ARG A 325 1.17 -26.73 10.53
N THR A 326 0.03 -26.47 11.16
CA THR A 326 -0.14 -25.38 12.12
C THR A 326 0.85 -25.45 13.27
N TRP A 327 0.94 -26.61 13.92
CA TRP A 327 1.89 -26.80 15.01
C TRP A 327 3.35 -26.55 14.59
N ILE A 328 3.75 -27.04 13.41
CA ILE A 328 5.12 -26.83 12.88
C ILE A 328 5.36 -25.33 12.60
N SER A 329 4.43 -24.66 11.92
CA SER A 329 4.57 -23.24 11.56
C SER A 329 4.74 -22.35 12.78
N HIS A 330 4.01 -22.61 13.87
CA HIS A 330 4.17 -21.86 15.13
C HIS A 330 5.54 -22.07 15.77
N ARG A 331 6.06 -23.30 15.74
CA ARG A 331 7.38 -23.62 16.30
C ARG A 331 8.54 -23.03 15.49
N ALA A 332 8.35 -22.89 14.19
CA ALA A 332 9.37 -22.42 13.26
C ALA A 332 9.19 -20.95 12.83
N ARG A 333 8.32 -20.18 13.49
CA ARG A 333 7.99 -18.79 13.12
C ARG A 333 9.17 -17.81 13.06
N LEU A 334 10.30 -18.12 13.71
CA LEU A 334 11.54 -17.32 13.68
C LEU A 334 12.59 -17.90 12.73
N ALA A 335 12.37 -19.10 12.20
CA ALA A 335 13.26 -19.76 11.26
C ALA A 335 12.97 -19.38 9.79
N TYR A 336 11.81 -18.77 9.53
CA TYR A 336 11.28 -18.49 8.20
C TYR A 336 11.04 -16.99 8.02
#